data_AF-A0A937BUL8-F1
#
_entry.id   AF-A0A937BUL8-F1
#
_cell.length_a   1.000
_cell.length_b   1.000
_cell.length_c   1.000
_cell.angle_alpha   90.00
_cell.angle_beta   90.00
_cell.angle_gamma   90.00
#
_symmetry.space_group_name_H-M   'P 1'
#
loop_
_entity.id
_entity.type
_entity.pdbx_description
1 polymer ?
#
loop_
_entity_poly.entity_id
_entity_poly.type
_entity_poly.pdbx_seq_one_letter_code
_entity_poly.pdbx_strand_id
1 'polypeptide(L)'
;MTLTEIWDTFIQNIRETKWPEWVSTLTQIASVWYARKNNVLVYPTGIIGVLLAAYVYFFMVSPPLYADASLNIYYFLMSVYGWYNWVQKKDGNQYAFPISWCNKNELLIGIGFFVFFLGGLIFYPLHIYQ
;
A
#
# COMPACT_ATOMS: atom_id res chain seq x y z
N MET A 1 2.94 -15.03 26.45
CA MET A 1 2.49 -13.67 26.10
C MET A 1 1.43 -13.21 27.07
N THR A 2 1.89 -12.75 28.24
CA THR A 2 1.10 -11.94 29.16
C THR A 2 0.97 -10.51 28.62
N LEU A 3 0.02 -9.72 29.12
CA LEU A 3 -0.16 -8.32 28.67
C LEU A 3 1.09 -7.46 28.90
N THR A 4 1.87 -7.77 29.92
CA THR A 4 3.14 -7.07 30.20
C THR A 4 4.18 -7.39 29.13
N GLU A 5 4.31 -8.65 28.72
CA GLU A 5 5.23 -9.06 27.64
C GLU A 5 4.90 -8.38 26.30
N ILE A 6 3.59 -8.22 25.99
CA ILE A 6 3.15 -7.50 24.79
C ILE A 6 3.53 -6.02 24.86
N TRP A 7 3.34 -5.39 26.01
CA TRP A 7 3.69 -3.98 26.22
C TRP A 7 5.20 -3.74 26.08
N ASP A 8 6.01 -4.61 26.69
CA ASP A 8 7.46 -4.51 26.63
C ASP A 8 7.97 -4.72 25.19
N THR A 9 7.44 -5.73 24.49
CA THR A 9 7.78 -6.00 23.08
C THR A 9 7.41 -4.82 22.17
N PHE A 10 6.26 -4.20 22.39
CA PHE A 10 5.83 -3.04 21.62
C PHE A 10 6.77 -1.84 21.80
N ILE A 11 7.11 -1.52 23.05
CA ILE A 11 8.01 -0.40 23.38
C ILE A 11 9.43 -0.68 22.85
N GLN A 12 9.88 -1.93 22.91
CA GLN A 12 11.15 -2.34 22.34
C GLN A 12 11.15 -2.13 20.81
N ASN A 13 10.14 -2.62 20.10
CA ASN A 13 10.03 -2.46 18.64
C ASN A 13 10.03 -0.98 18.21
N ILE A 14 9.32 -0.11 18.95
CA ILE A 14 9.32 1.33 18.69
C ILE A 14 10.72 1.94 18.82
N ARG A 15 11.51 1.50 19.80
CA ARG A 15 12.87 2.00 20.01
C ARG A 15 13.86 1.48 18.96
N GLU A 16 13.64 0.27 18.48
CA GLU A 16 14.46 -0.34 17.43
C GLU A 16 14.12 0.17 16.02
N THR A 17 12.94 0.78 15.85
CA THR A 17 12.47 1.36 14.57
C THR A 17 13.42 2.46 14.11
N LYS A 18 13.91 2.33 12.87
CA LYS A 18 14.92 3.23 12.31
C LYS A 18 14.26 4.53 11.84
N TRP A 19 15.05 5.60 11.75
CA TRP A 19 14.53 6.90 11.33
C TRP A 19 13.84 6.89 9.94
N PRO A 20 14.28 6.13 8.90
CA PRO A 20 13.60 6.14 7.61
C PRO A 20 12.21 5.50 7.66
N GLU A 21 12.01 4.53 8.55
CA GLU A 21 10.71 3.87 8.78
C GLU A 21 9.71 4.85 9.38
N TRP A 22 10.16 5.67 10.33
CA TRP A 22 9.35 6.75 10.89
C TRP A 22 8.97 7.78 9.82
N VAL A 23 9.93 8.25 9.02
CA VAL A 23 9.66 9.25 7.97
C VAL A 23 8.74 8.68 6.89
N SER A 24 8.97 7.44 6.45
CA SER A 24 8.07 6.76 5.50
C SER A 24 6.64 6.71 6.04
N THR A 25 6.47 6.23 7.28
CA THR A 25 5.15 6.07 7.91
C THR A 25 4.42 7.40 8.04
N LEU A 26 5.10 8.44 8.53
CA LEU A 26 4.50 9.77 8.69
C LEU A 26 4.08 10.37 7.33
N THR A 27 4.90 10.17 6.30
CA THR A 27 4.60 10.71 4.97
C THR A 27 3.44 9.97 4.31
N GLN A 28 3.33 8.65 4.53
CA GLN A 28 2.18 7.86 4.08
C GLN A 28 0.89 8.27 4.80
N ILE A 29 0.93 8.52 6.12
CA ILE A 29 -0.22 9.06 6.87
C ILE A 29 -0.61 10.45 6.34
N ALA A 30 0.37 11.31 6.08
CA ALA A 30 0.13 12.63 5.50
C ALA A 30 -0.55 12.53 4.12
N SER A 31 -0.13 11.56 3.29
CA SER A 31 -0.76 11.28 2.00
C SER A 31 -2.25 10.96 2.16
N VAL A 32 -2.63 10.04 3.06
CA VAL A 32 -4.07 9.73 3.30
C VAL A 32 -4.85 10.96 3.74
N TRP A 33 -4.25 11.82 4.57
CA TRP A 33 -4.90 13.05 4.99
C TRP A 33 -5.08 14.06 3.84
N TYR A 34 -4.09 14.20 2.96
CA TYR A 34 -4.24 15.01 1.74
C TYR A 34 -5.28 14.42 0.77
N ALA A 35 -5.45 13.10 0.77
CA ALA A 35 -6.43 12.41 -0.06
C ALA A 35 -7.85 12.80 0.37
N ARG A 36 -8.08 12.77 1.68
CA ARG A 36 -9.32 13.26 2.29
C ARG A 36 -9.57 14.73 1.97
N LYS A 37 -8.52 15.54 1.90
CA LYS A 37 -8.61 16.96 1.54
C LYS A 37 -8.68 17.23 0.04
N ASN A 38 -8.71 16.20 -0.79
CA ASN A 38 -8.74 16.32 -2.26
C ASN A 38 -7.60 17.21 -2.81
N ASN A 39 -6.42 17.15 -2.17
CA ASN A 39 -5.28 18.00 -2.48
C ASN A 39 -4.25 17.21 -3.30
N VAL A 40 -3.68 17.82 -4.34
CA VAL A 40 -2.63 17.22 -5.19
C VAL A 40 -1.38 16.81 -4.40
N LEU A 41 -1.16 17.39 -3.21
CA LEU A 41 -0.08 17.00 -2.28
C LEU A 41 -0.13 15.54 -1.83
N VAL A 42 -1.23 14.82 -2.09
CA VAL A 42 -1.35 13.37 -1.90
C VAL A 42 -0.22 12.61 -2.57
N TYR A 43 0.10 13.00 -3.80
CA TYR A 43 1.02 12.29 -4.65
C TYR A 43 2.48 12.47 -4.23
N PRO A 44 3.01 13.70 -4.06
CA PRO A 44 4.40 13.87 -3.64
C PRO A 44 4.65 13.27 -2.24
N THR A 45 3.70 13.39 -1.32
CA THR A 45 3.84 12.76 0.01
C THR A 45 3.79 11.23 -0.08
N GLY A 46 2.86 10.67 -0.86
CA GLY A 46 2.78 9.23 -1.10
C GLY A 46 4.06 8.68 -1.74
N ILE A 47 4.57 9.35 -2.78
CA ILE A 47 5.81 8.97 -3.49
C ILE A 47 7.00 8.92 -2.54
N ILE A 48 7.20 9.96 -1.72
CA ILE A 48 8.29 9.98 -0.73
C ILE A 48 8.15 8.82 0.25
N GLY A 49 6.94 8.58 0.77
CA GLY A 49 6.68 7.50 1.71
C GLY A 49 6.99 6.12 1.13
N VAL A 50 6.51 5.86 -0.08
CA VAL A 50 6.66 4.57 -0.78
C VAL A 50 8.10 4.32 -1.22
N LEU A 51 8.84 5.35 -1.68
CA LEU A 51 10.26 5.21 -2.02
C LEU A 51 11.11 4.92 -0.78
N LEU A 52 10.82 5.60 0.34
CA LEU A 52 11.49 5.30 1.61
C LEU A 52 11.17 3.89 2.11
N ALA A 53 9.92 3.44 1.99
CA ALA A 53 9.53 2.08 2.33
C ALA A 53 10.25 1.05 1.45
N ALA A 54 10.27 1.25 0.13
CA ALA A 54 11.01 0.38 -0.80
C ALA A 54 12.50 0.30 -0.44
N TYR A 55 13.12 1.44 -0.11
CA TYR A 55 14.51 1.50 0.32
C TYR A 55 14.75 0.70 1.61
N VAL A 56 13.88 0.85 2.62
CA VAL A 56 13.97 0.09 3.87
C VAL A 56 13.85 -1.41 3.61
N TYR A 57 12.81 -1.85 2.90
CA TYR A 57 12.57 -3.28 2.65
C TYR A 57 13.67 -3.95 1.83
N PHE A 58 14.31 -3.21 0.92
CA PHE A 58 15.35 -3.76 0.04
C PHE A 58 16.76 -3.72 0.65
N PHE A 59 17.12 -2.63 1.33
CA PHE A 59 18.51 -2.41 1.77
C PHE A 59 18.72 -2.51 3.29
N MET A 60 17.67 -2.28 4.09
CA MET A 60 17.80 -2.07 5.53
C MET A 60 17.29 -3.24 6.37
N VAL A 61 16.38 -4.04 5.82
CA VAL A 61 15.85 -5.27 6.41
C VAL A 61 16.70 -6.46 5.97
N SER A 62 17.03 -7.33 6.93
CA SER A 62 17.75 -8.58 6.70
C SER A 62 16.88 -9.75 7.18
N PRO A 63 16.44 -10.68 6.32
CA PRO A 63 16.65 -10.75 4.87
C PRO A 63 15.86 -9.67 4.09
N PRO A 64 16.32 -9.26 2.91
CA PRO A 64 15.61 -8.29 2.08
C PRO A 64 14.23 -8.81 1.65
N LEU A 65 13.21 -8.01 1.88
CA LEU A 65 11.82 -8.31 1.52
C LEU A 65 11.54 -7.83 0.09
N TYR A 66 12.00 -8.61 -0.89
CA TYR A 66 11.86 -8.27 -2.31
C TYR A 66 10.41 -8.14 -2.77
N ALA A 67 9.50 -8.96 -2.22
CA ALA A 67 8.08 -8.90 -2.52
C ALA A 67 7.50 -7.53 -2.12
N ASP A 68 7.66 -7.14 -0.87
CA ASP A 68 7.17 -5.85 -0.35
C ASP A 68 7.87 -4.66 -0.99
N ALA A 69 9.17 -4.75 -1.26
CA ALA A 69 9.88 -3.71 -2.00
C ALA A 69 9.32 -3.53 -3.43
N SER A 70 9.04 -4.63 -4.14
CA SER A 70 8.45 -4.57 -5.49
C SER A 70 7.02 -4.02 -5.49
N LEU A 71 6.22 -4.33 -4.46
CA LEU A 71 4.89 -3.77 -4.26
C LEU A 71 4.96 -2.24 -4.07
N ASN A 72 5.93 -1.75 -3.30
CA ASN A 72 6.16 -0.32 -3.16
C ASN A 72 6.58 0.32 -4.50
N ILE A 73 7.41 -0.33 -5.31
CA ILE A 73 7.73 0.17 -6.65
C ILE A 73 6.45 0.28 -7.52
N TYR A 74 5.57 -0.70 -7.45
CA TYR A 74 4.26 -0.62 -8.13
C TYR A 74 3.44 0.58 -7.64
N TYR A 75 3.35 0.81 -6.33
CA TYR A 75 2.66 1.98 -5.78
C TYR A 75 3.29 3.32 -6.19
N PHE A 76 4.61 3.36 -6.34
CA PHE A 76 5.30 4.53 -6.86
C PHE A 76 4.87 4.84 -8.29
N LEU A 77 4.89 3.84 -9.18
CA LEU A 77 4.44 4.00 -10.58
C LEU A 77 2.97 4.44 -10.65
N MET A 78 2.10 3.81 -9.86
CA MET A 78 0.68 4.19 -9.78
C MET A 78 0.49 5.60 -9.24
N SER A 79 1.29 6.03 -8.26
CA SER A 79 1.24 7.39 -7.72
C SER A 79 1.69 8.43 -8.75
N VAL A 80 2.74 8.14 -9.54
CA VAL A 80 3.19 9.00 -10.65
C VAL A 80 2.10 9.11 -11.72
N TYR A 81 1.50 7.99 -12.12
CA TYR A 81 0.39 7.99 -13.07
C TYR A 81 -0.81 8.80 -12.58
N GLY A 82 -1.22 8.58 -11.33
CA GLY A 82 -2.30 9.34 -10.70
C GLY A 82 -1.99 10.82 -10.64
N TRP A 83 -0.75 11.19 -10.31
CA TRP A 83 -0.31 12.58 -10.24
C TRP A 83 -0.36 13.25 -11.61
N TYR A 84 0.15 12.59 -12.64
CA TYR A 84 0.10 13.08 -14.02
C TYR A 84 -1.33 13.33 -14.50
N ASN A 85 -2.25 12.40 -14.22
CA ASN A 85 -3.66 12.56 -14.55
C ASN A 85 -4.34 13.65 -13.71
N TRP A 86 -3.90 13.89 -12.46
CA TRP A 86 -4.48 14.92 -11.61
C TRP A 86 -4.06 16.34 -12.03
N VAL A 87 -2.79 16.51 -12.41
CA VAL A 87 -2.24 17.82 -12.82
C VAL A 87 -2.83 18.28 -14.15
N GLN A 88 -3.12 17.36 -15.07
CA GLN A 88 -3.78 17.68 -16.35
C GLN A 88 -5.23 18.18 -16.22
N LYS A 89 -5.90 17.96 -15.08
CA LYS A 89 -7.31 18.36 -14.88
C LYS A 89 -7.54 19.86 -14.64
N LYS A 90 -6.54 20.72 -14.86
CA LYS A 90 -6.65 22.15 -14.60
C LYS A 90 -7.34 22.98 -15.70
N ASP A 91 -7.50 22.44 -16.91
CA ASP A 91 -8.02 23.22 -18.05
C ASP A 91 -9.45 22.85 -18.53
N GLY A 92 -10.18 22.00 -17.80
CA GLY A 92 -11.53 21.64 -18.21
C GLY A 92 -12.32 21.04 -17.06
N ASN A 93 -13.47 21.66 -16.76
CA ASN A 93 -14.35 21.42 -15.63
C ASN A 93 -15.06 20.04 -15.64
N GLN A 94 -14.40 18.98 -16.11
CA GLN A 94 -14.94 17.62 -16.15
C GLN A 94 -14.13 16.72 -15.24
N TYR A 95 -14.79 16.19 -14.21
CA TYR A 95 -14.25 15.12 -13.38
C TYR A 95 -13.95 13.91 -14.26
N ALA A 96 -12.70 13.72 -14.69
CA ALA A 96 -12.36 12.64 -15.65
C ALA A 96 -12.66 11.22 -15.15
N PHE A 97 -13.01 11.06 -13.86
CA PHE A 97 -13.59 9.83 -13.31
C PHE A 97 -14.66 10.25 -12.30
N PRO A 98 -15.96 10.32 -12.67
CA PRO A 98 -17.00 10.42 -11.66
C PRO A 98 -16.87 9.21 -10.74
N ILE A 99 -17.10 9.41 -9.45
CA ILE A 99 -17.16 8.31 -8.48
C ILE A 99 -18.33 7.43 -8.91
N SER A 100 -18.03 6.36 -9.65
CA SER A 100 -19.02 5.40 -10.10
C SER A 100 -19.10 4.28 -9.06
N TRP A 101 -20.31 3.76 -8.91
CA TRP A 101 -20.55 2.59 -8.09
C TRP A 101 -20.22 1.33 -8.88
N CYS A 102 -19.60 0.36 -8.21
CA CYS A 102 -19.33 -0.94 -8.79
C CYS A 102 -20.64 -1.62 -9.20
N ASN A 103 -20.70 -2.15 -10.42
CA ASN A 103 -21.88 -2.87 -10.90
C ASN A 103 -21.94 -4.28 -10.27
N LYS A 104 -23.14 -4.84 -10.11
CA LYS A 104 -23.34 -6.19 -9.55
C LYS A 104 -22.53 -7.26 -10.30
N ASN A 105 -22.37 -7.10 -11.63
CA ASN A 105 -21.58 -8.01 -12.45
C ASN A 105 -20.07 -7.89 -12.17
N GLU A 106 -19.55 -6.68 -11.98
CA GLU A 106 -18.14 -6.46 -11.62
C GLU A 106 -17.85 -7.02 -10.23
N LEU A 107 -18.78 -6.86 -9.29
CA LEU A 107 -18.69 -7.46 -7.97
C LEU A 107 -18.69 -8.99 -8.04
N LEU A 108 -19.56 -9.59 -8.86
CA LEU A 108 -19.64 -11.04 -9.04
C LEU A 108 -18.37 -11.61 -9.67
N ILE A 109 -17.80 -10.92 -10.67
CA ILE A 109 -16.51 -11.27 -11.27
C ILE A 109 -15.40 -11.16 -10.22
N GLY A 110 -15.38 -10.08 -9.43
CA GLY A 110 -14.40 -9.87 -8.36
C GLY A 110 -14.45 -10.97 -7.29
N ILE A 111 -15.65 -11.34 -6.84
CA ILE A 111 -15.86 -12.45 -5.89
C ILE A 111 -15.40 -13.78 -6.52
N GLY A 112 -15.76 -14.03 -7.79
CA GLY A 112 -15.34 -15.24 -8.51
C GLY A 112 -13.81 -15.36 -8.60
N PHE A 113 -13.13 -14.27 -8.97
CA PHE A 113 -11.67 -14.21 -9.00
C PHE A 113 -11.06 -14.47 -7.62
N PHE A 114 -11.60 -13.84 -6.58
CA PHE A 114 -11.13 -14.01 -5.21
C PHE A 114 -11.26 -15.46 -4.75
N VAL A 115 -12.43 -16.09 -4.94
CA VAL A 115 -12.67 -17.49 -4.55
C VAL A 115 -11.79 -18.45 -5.36
N PHE A 116 -11.56 -18.19 -6.64
CA PHE A 116 -10.70 -19.03 -7.48
C PHE A 116 -9.25 -19.03 -6.97
N PHE A 117 -8.69 -17.85 -6.72
CA PHE A 117 -7.32 -17.74 -6.19
C PHE A 117 -7.21 -18.32 -4.78
N LEU A 118 -8.18 -18.04 -3.90
CA LEU A 118 -8.19 -18.55 -2.54
C LEU A 118 -8.30 -20.09 -2.52
N GLY A 119 -9.17 -20.64 -3.36
CA GLY A 119 -9.31 -22.08 -3.55
C GLY A 119 -8.02 -22.72 -4.06
N GLY A 120 -7.41 -22.17 -5.11
CA GLY A 120 -6.12 -22.65 -5.63
C GLY A 120 -5.03 -22.65 -4.57
N LEU A 121 -4.94 -21.59 -3.75
CA LEU A 121 -3.97 -21.46 -2.66
C LEU A 121 -4.19 -22.48 -1.53
N ILE A 122 -5.43 -22.89 -1.28
CA ILE A 122 -5.77 -23.89 -0.25
C ILE A 122 -5.58 -25.32 -0.78
N PHE A 123 -6.06 -25.62 -2.00
CA PHE A 123 -6.05 -26.98 -2.55
C PHE A 123 -4.65 -27.44 -3.01
N TYR A 124 -3.83 -26.54 -3.54
CA TYR A 124 -2.49 -26.87 -4.04
C TYR A 124 -1.53 -27.43 -2.96
N PRO A 125 -1.37 -26.81 -1.78
CA PRO A 125 -0.54 -27.38 -0.72
C PRO A 125 -1.16 -28.65 -0.13
N LEU A 126 -2.49 -28.75 -0.04
CA LEU A 126 -3.18 -29.94 0.50
C LEU A 126 -2.89 -31.22 -0.31
N HIS A 127 -2.69 -31.10 -1.63
CA HIS A 127 -2.30 -32.22 -2.48
C HIS A 127 -0.79 -32.58 -2.34
N ILE A 128 0.06 -31.63 -1.97
CA ILE A 128 1.52 -31.87 -1.83
C ILE A 128 1.88 -32.56 -0.51
N TYR A 129 1.02 -32.46 0.52
CA TYR A 129 1.24 -33.07 1.85
C TYR A 129 0.53 -34.43 2.06
N GLN A 130 -0.11 -35.00 1.03
CA GLN A 130 -0.61 -36.38 0.99
C GLN A 130 0.32 -37.25 0.13
#